data_AF-A0A2G9TVT2-F1
#
_entry.id   AF-A0A2G9TVT2-F1
#
_cell.length_a   1.000
_cell.length_b   1.000
_cell.length_c   1.000
_cell.angle_alpha   90.00
_cell.angle_beta   90.00
_cell.angle_gamma   90.00
#
_symmetry.space_group_name_H-M   'P 1'
#
loop_
_entity.id
_entity.type
_entity.pdbx_description
1 polymer ?
#
loop_
_entity_poly.entity_id
_entity_poly.type
_entity_poly.pdbx_seq_one_letter_code
_entity_poly.pdbx_strand_id
1 'polypeptide(L)'
;AGEVVEVGTHEELLSNKGLYYDLVHAQTFTDAVDDVNELKAEGVQKTNLFEILGYAAPHWKTIVVGLTACVIGGLVYPTYSVVFMQVITSFSNTATLLSTGHFWALMFLVLAAIQGSTMFMQTFFMGYGAENLTMDLRSKLFSNILSQDMGYFDSSLHACGKICTRLATDVPNLRSAIDFRLSTVIMTCISMIAGIVLAFYYGWQMALLVVGILPLLGFGQALRVRVMSGKHRKNAKDFEDSGKVAMEAIEHVRTVQALTKEEVFHQKFCDYLDAPHRDALRESFIQGIAYGVMYAITISSSTLGFASSYFPEYMKAAFAGGIIFNMLKQKPAIDNLTHDGKKENLSGAVTFKNVKFSYPERPQIEVLKGLSFTAKPGETLALVGPSGCGKSTVVSLIERFYDVKAGQVLLDSHDIRTLNPYHTRSQIAIVSQEPILFDCSISDNIVYGLE
;
A
#
# COMPACT_ATOMS: atom_id res chain seq x y z
N ALA A 1 -18.77 -35.65 22.18
CA ALA A 1 -18.57 -35.97 23.61
C ALA A 1 -17.46 -37.02 23.82
N GLY A 2 -16.45 -37.16 22.95
CA GLY A 2 -15.36 -38.14 23.13
C GLY A 2 -15.76 -39.63 23.12
N GLU A 3 -17.05 -39.94 23.20
CA GLU A 3 -17.62 -41.28 23.09
C GLU A 3 -17.94 -41.63 21.63
N VAL A 4 -17.71 -42.88 21.25
CA VAL A 4 -18.02 -43.38 19.92
C VAL A 4 -19.53 -43.64 19.84
N VAL A 5 -20.24 -42.83 19.07
CA VAL A 5 -21.71 -42.84 19.01
C VAL A 5 -22.25 -43.79 17.92
N GLU A 6 -21.44 -44.07 16.89
CA GLU A 6 -21.79 -44.91 15.73
C GLU A 6 -20.57 -45.73 15.30
N VAL A 7 -20.72 -47.04 15.13
CA VAL A 7 -19.69 -47.99 14.65
C VAL A 7 -20.33 -48.95 13.67
N GLY A 8 -19.74 -49.12 12.49
CA GLY A 8 -20.24 -50.02 11.46
C GLY A 8 -19.43 -49.90 10.17
N THR A 9 -19.81 -50.68 9.16
CA THR A 9 -19.29 -50.56 7.79
C THR A 9 -19.87 -49.34 7.07
N HIS A 10 -19.25 -48.91 5.96
CA HIS A 10 -19.69 -47.73 5.21
C HIS A 10 -21.18 -47.80 4.80
N GLU A 11 -21.65 -48.95 4.34
CA GLU A 11 -23.05 -49.18 3.95
C GLU A 11 -23.99 -49.20 5.17
N GLU A 12 -23.55 -49.76 6.30
CA GLU A 12 -24.33 -49.77 7.56
C GLU A 12 -24.48 -48.34 8.10
N LEU A 13 -23.42 -47.55 8.08
CA LEU A 13 -23.44 -46.18 8.60
C LEU A 13 -24.14 -45.18 7.65
N LEU A 14 -24.12 -45.42 6.34
CA LEU A 14 -24.94 -44.67 5.36
C LEU A 14 -26.44 -44.99 5.49
N SER A 15 -26.80 -46.24 5.79
CA SER A 15 -28.21 -46.64 5.95
C SER A 15 -28.81 -46.16 7.27
N ASN A 16 -28.00 -46.07 8.32
CA ASN A 16 -28.41 -45.61 9.66
C ASN A 16 -28.75 -44.12 9.74
N LYS A 17 -28.48 -43.33 8.69
CA LYS A 17 -28.76 -41.87 8.62
C LYS A 17 -28.32 -41.09 9.86
N GLY A 18 -27.20 -41.51 10.44
CA GLY A 18 -26.62 -40.92 11.63
C GLY A 18 -25.60 -39.82 11.32
N LEU A 19 -24.80 -39.47 12.32
CA LEU A 19 -23.73 -38.48 12.23
C LEU A 19 -22.77 -38.77 11.06
N TYR A 20 -22.49 -40.05 10.78
CA TYR A 20 -21.67 -40.46 9.64
C TYR A 20 -22.32 -40.14 8.28
N TYR A 21 -23.62 -40.38 8.15
CA TYR A 21 -24.38 -40.09 6.93
C TYR A 21 -24.43 -38.58 6.63
N ASP A 22 -24.62 -37.76 7.67
CA ASP A 22 -24.65 -36.29 7.56
C ASP A 22 -23.27 -35.72 7.19
N LEU A 23 -22.19 -36.30 7.72
CA LEU A 23 -20.82 -35.90 7.40
C LEU A 23 -20.39 -36.29 5.97
N VAL A 24 -20.82 -37.46 5.48
CA VAL A 24 -20.54 -37.93 4.11
C VAL A 24 -21.20 -37.03 3.06
N HIS A 25 -22.33 -36.41 3.39
CA HIS A 25 -23.03 -35.46 2.52
C HIS A 25 -22.58 -34.00 2.64
N ALA A 26 -21.74 -33.65 3.62
CA ALA A 26 -21.33 -32.28 3.92
C ALA A 26 -19.90 -31.90 3.45
N GLN A 27 -19.22 -32.74 2.67
CA GLN A 27 -17.84 -32.49 2.24
C GLN A 27 -17.75 -31.81 0.87
N THR A 28 -17.51 -30.49 0.84
CA THR A 28 -16.81 -29.78 -0.24
C THR A 28 -16.27 -28.44 0.27
N PHE A 29 -14.96 -28.36 0.50
CA PHE A 29 -14.24 -27.09 0.61
C PHE A 29 -12.97 -27.17 -0.24
N THR A 30 -12.83 -26.19 -1.13
CA THR A 30 -11.70 -25.96 -2.02
C THR A 30 -10.70 -25.04 -1.32
N ASP A 31 -9.43 -25.45 -1.34
CA ASP A 31 -8.29 -24.71 -0.85
C ASP A 31 -8.05 -23.42 -1.66
N ALA A 32 -7.72 -22.33 -0.97
CA ALA A 32 -7.26 -21.08 -1.56
C ALA A 32 -5.75 -20.96 -1.29
N VAL A 33 -4.97 -21.09 -2.36
CA VAL A 33 -3.50 -20.93 -2.37
C VAL A 33 -3.14 -19.45 -2.54
N ASP A 34 -2.04 -19.11 -1.88
CA ASP A 34 -1.23 -17.89 -1.95
C ASP A 34 -1.24 -17.10 -3.26
N ASP A 35 -1.37 -15.77 -3.16
CA ASP A 35 -0.87 -14.86 -4.20
C ASP A 35 -0.56 -13.44 -3.68
N VAL A 36 0.61 -13.31 -3.06
CA VAL A 36 1.23 -12.02 -2.65
C VAL A 36 2.13 -11.45 -3.76
N ASN A 37 2.43 -12.22 -4.82
CA ASN A 37 3.40 -11.82 -5.85
C ASN A 37 2.80 -11.21 -7.13
N GLU A 38 1.48 -11.24 -7.33
CA GLU A 38 0.85 -10.77 -8.59
C GLU A 38 0.83 -9.25 -8.79
N LEU A 39 0.99 -8.43 -7.75
CA LEU A 39 0.91 -6.96 -7.90
C LEU A 39 2.18 -6.29 -8.43
N LYS A 40 3.23 -7.07 -8.74
CA LYS A 40 4.34 -6.59 -9.59
C LYS A 40 4.02 -6.67 -11.09
N ALA A 41 2.93 -7.34 -11.50
CA ALA A 41 2.65 -7.66 -12.89
C ALA A 41 1.86 -6.58 -13.67
N GLU A 42 1.16 -5.66 -13.00
CA GLU A 42 0.25 -4.73 -13.69
C GLU A 42 0.88 -3.42 -14.23
N GLY A 43 2.20 -3.31 -14.28
CA GLY A 43 2.83 -2.16 -14.94
C GLY A 43 2.47 -0.80 -14.32
N VAL A 44 2.07 -0.79 -13.04
CA VAL A 44 1.71 0.44 -12.30
C VAL A 44 2.87 1.42 -12.41
N GLN A 45 2.61 2.54 -13.10
CA GLN A 45 3.60 3.58 -13.27
C GLN A 45 3.86 4.24 -11.91
N LYS A 46 5.14 4.37 -11.57
CA LYS A 46 5.61 5.07 -10.38
C LYS A 46 5.08 6.50 -10.44
N THR A 47 4.48 6.98 -9.36
CA THR A 47 4.07 8.38 -9.28
C THR A 47 5.30 9.28 -9.15
N ASN A 48 5.18 10.53 -9.59
CA ASN A 48 6.19 11.56 -9.39
C ASN A 48 5.93 12.35 -8.11
N LEU A 49 6.98 12.89 -7.49
CA LEU A 49 6.87 13.75 -6.30
C LEU A 49 5.89 14.91 -6.50
N PHE A 50 5.88 15.52 -7.69
CA PHE A 50 4.96 16.62 -8.02
C PHE A 50 3.49 16.21 -8.03
N GLU A 51 3.18 14.97 -8.43
CA GLU A 51 1.80 14.47 -8.39
C GLU A 51 1.36 14.24 -6.94
N ILE A 52 2.26 13.71 -6.08
CA ILE A 52 1.99 13.58 -4.64
C ILE A 52 1.77 14.96 -3.99
N LEU A 53 2.62 15.95 -4.32
CA LEU A 53 2.45 17.33 -3.86
C LEU A 53 1.16 17.98 -4.39
N GLY A 54 0.68 17.58 -5.57
CA GLY A 54 -0.61 17.99 -6.11
C GLY A 54 -1.78 17.60 -5.21
N TYR A 55 -1.78 16.39 -4.65
CA TYR A 55 -2.77 15.96 -3.66
C TYR A 55 -2.61 16.66 -2.31
N ALA A 56 -1.40 17.12 -1.98
CA ALA A 56 -1.11 17.90 -0.78
C ALA A 56 -1.47 19.40 -0.91
N ALA A 57 -2.00 19.85 -2.06
CA ALA A 57 -2.35 21.24 -2.30
C ALA A 57 -3.28 21.88 -1.24
N PRO A 58 -4.27 21.19 -0.63
CA PRO A 58 -5.08 21.77 0.45
C PRO A 58 -4.23 22.21 1.66
N HIS A 59 -3.11 21.52 1.91
CA HIS A 59 -2.20 21.74 3.04
C HIS A 59 -0.95 22.54 2.64
N TRP A 60 -1.01 23.30 1.55
CA TRP A 60 0.15 24.02 1.02
C TRP A 60 0.76 25.00 2.04
N LYS A 61 -0.05 25.62 2.91
CA LYS A 61 0.43 26.59 3.91
C LYS A 61 1.41 25.97 4.89
N THR A 62 1.12 24.76 5.39
CA THR A 62 1.99 24.08 6.36
C THR A 62 3.27 23.62 5.70
N ILE A 63 3.18 23.14 4.45
CA ILE A 63 4.35 22.77 3.65
C ILE A 63 5.25 23.99 3.40
N VAL A 64 4.69 25.14 3.02
CA VAL A 64 5.47 26.37 2.78
C VAL A 64 6.17 26.84 4.06
N VAL A 65 5.49 26.83 5.22
CA VAL A 65 6.15 27.19 6.49
C VAL A 65 7.29 26.22 6.80
N GLY A 66 7.08 24.92 6.62
CA GLY A 66 8.12 23.91 6.77
C GLY A 66 9.32 24.17 5.85
N LEU A 67 9.07 24.42 4.57
CA LEU A 67 10.11 24.72 3.57
C LEU A 67 10.90 25.98 3.90
N THR A 68 10.25 27.05 4.39
CA THR A 68 10.97 28.25 4.81
C THR A 68 11.90 27.98 6.00
N ALA A 69 11.46 27.16 6.95
CA ALA A 69 12.32 26.72 8.06
C ALA A 69 13.50 25.87 7.57
N CYS A 70 13.33 25.04 6.53
CA CYS A 70 14.42 24.29 5.90
C CYS A 70 15.48 25.20 5.26
N VAL A 71 15.05 26.30 4.63
CA VAL A 71 15.97 27.27 4.04
C VAL A 71 16.84 27.92 5.11
N ILE A 72 16.21 28.38 6.19
CA ILE A 72 16.94 29.01 7.32
C ILE A 72 17.88 27.99 7.98
N GLY A 73 17.38 26.78 8.29
CA GLY A 73 18.19 25.70 8.86
C GLY A 73 19.36 25.27 7.96
N GLY A 74 19.17 25.29 6.64
CA GLY A 74 20.22 24.96 5.67
C GLY A 74 21.37 25.97 5.69
N LEU A 75 21.09 27.25 5.97
CA LEU A 75 22.09 28.32 6.03
C LEU A 75 22.87 28.35 7.36
N VAL A 76 22.42 27.63 8.38
CA VAL A 76 23.11 27.58 9.68
C VAL A 76 24.51 26.99 9.56
N TYR A 77 24.71 25.91 8.79
CA TYR A 77 26.02 25.27 8.64
C TYR A 77 27.06 26.18 7.94
N PRO A 78 26.76 26.81 6.79
CA PRO A 78 27.63 27.84 6.21
C PRO A 78 27.94 29.00 7.18
N THR A 79 26.92 29.47 7.91
CA THR A 79 27.09 30.55 8.88
C THR A 79 27.98 30.13 10.07
N TYR A 80 27.81 28.90 10.55
CA TYR A 80 28.68 28.29 11.56
C TYR A 80 30.15 28.31 11.11
N SER A 81 30.44 27.98 9.86
CA SER A 81 31.81 28.02 9.32
C SER A 81 32.42 29.43 9.36
N VAL A 82 31.63 30.46 9.03
CA VAL A 82 32.08 31.87 9.10
C VAL A 82 32.29 32.32 10.55
N VAL A 83 31.36 32.02 11.45
CA VAL A 83 31.49 32.34 12.89
C VAL A 83 32.73 31.65 13.48
N PHE A 84 32.95 30.37 13.15
CA PHE A 84 34.11 29.62 13.60
C PHE A 84 35.42 30.20 13.06
N MET A 85 35.45 30.61 11.78
CA MET A 85 36.59 31.33 11.20
C MET A 85 36.92 32.61 11.99
N GLN A 86 35.90 33.37 12.37
CA GLN A 86 36.07 34.62 13.14
C GLN A 86 36.62 34.39 14.56
N VAL A 87 36.25 33.28 15.20
CA VAL A 87 36.85 32.84 16.46
C VAL A 87 38.33 32.56 16.28
N ILE A 88 38.72 31.83 15.22
CA ILE A 88 40.14 31.58 14.94
C ILE A 88 40.90 32.89 14.70
N THR A 89 40.35 33.82 13.93
CA THR A 89 40.99 35.12 13.69
C THR A 89 41.09 35.98 14.95
N SER A 90 40.20 35.81 15.93
CA SER A 90 40.27 36.55 17.20
C SER A 90 41.54 36.24 18.00
N PHE A 91 42.10 35.02 17.86
CA PHE A 91 43.37 34.64 18.48
C PHE A 91 44.59 35.38 17.90
N SER A 92 44.45 36.02 16.73
CA SER A 92 45.54 36.79 16.12
C SER A 92 45.79 38.14 16.79
N ASN A 93 44.81 38.69 17.54
CA ASN A 93 44.92 40.00 18.18
C ASN A 93 44.73 39.89 19.70
N THR A 94 45.84 39.86 20.43
CA THR A 94 45.87 39.63 21.89
C THR A 94 45.21 40.76 22.69
N ALA A 95 45.15 41.99 22.15
CA ALA A 95 44.62 43.15 22.87
C ALA A 95 43.09 43.14 23.04
N THR A 96 42.35 42.55 22.09
CA THR A 96 40.87 42.49 22.09
C THR A 96 40.34 41.06 22.25
N LEU A 97 41.20 40.14 22.68
CA LEU A 97 40.91 38.70 22.67
C LEU A 97 39.65 38.34 23.47
N LEU A 98 39.52 38.87 24.69
CA LEU A 98 38.39 38.55 25.57
C LEU A 98 37.06 39.11 25.04
N SER A 99 37.02 40.39 24.65
CA SER A 99 35.79 41.02 24.15
C SER A 99 35.30 40.37 22.86
N THR A 100 36.20 40.12 21.91
CA THR A 100 35.86 39.53 20.61
C THR A 100 35.57 38.03 20.74
N GLY A 101 36.32 37.32 21.59
CA GLY A 101 36.10 35.91 21.89
C GLY A 101 34.74 35.65 22.54
N HIS A 102 34.37 36.43 23.56
CA HIS A 102 33.05 36.30 24.20
C HIS A 102 31.90 36.61 23.24
N PHE A 103 32.05 37.62 22.37
CA PHE A 103 31.04 37.94 21.35
C PHE A 103 30.77 36.75 20.41
N TRP A 104 31.81 36.17 19.82
CA TRP A 104 31.64 35.04 18.90
C TRP A 104 31.23 33.74 19.60
N ALA A 105 31.65 33.53 20.85
CA ALA A 105 31.16 32.42 21.66
C ALA A 105 29.63 32.52 21.91
N LEU A 106 29.12 33.72 22.19
CA LEU A 106 27.68 33.94 22.32
C LEU A 106 26.94 33.76 20.98
N MET A 107 27.56 34.08 19.85
CA MET A 107 26.98 33.82 18.53
C MET A 107 26.74 32.33 18.27
N PHE A 108 27.56 31.41 18.84
CA PHE A 108 27.25 29.97 18.77
C PHE A 108 25.98 29.60 19.52
N LEU A 109 25.69 30.25 20.65
CA LEU A 109 24.44 30.04 21.38
C LEU A 109 23.23 30.49 20.55
N VAL A 110 23.36 31.63 19.87
CA VAL A 110 22.34 32.14 18.95
C VAL A 110 22.12 31.18 17.78
N LEU A 111 23.20 30.70 17.14
CA LEU A 111 23.10 29.70 16.06
C LEU A 111 22.45 28.39 16.54
N ALA A 112 22.78 27.92 17.73
CA ALA A 112 22.18 26.73 18.32
C ALA A 112 20.66 26.92 18.56
N ALA A 113 20.26 28.09 19.08
CA ALA A 113 18.85 28.42 19.28
C ALA A 113 18.08 28.50 17.95
N ILE A 114 18.69 29.10 16.92
CA ILE A 114 18.11 29.15 15.57
C ILE A 114 17.95 27.73 15.02
N GLN A 115 19.01 26.91 15.07
CA GLN A 115 18.99 25.53 14.58
C GLN A 115 17.92 24.68 15.27
N GLY A 116 17.83 24.78 16.60
CA GLY A 116 16.81 24.06 17.37
C GLY A 116 15.40 24.49 16.98
N SER A 117 15.18 25.80 16.84
CA SER A 117 13.89 26.37 16.45
C SER A 117 13.50 25.97 15.03
N THR A 118 14.41 26.07 14.06
CA THR A 118 14.15 25.66 12.67
C THR A 118 13.95 24.17 12.54
N MET A 119 14.68 23.35 13.29
CA MET A 119 14.53 21.90 13.29
C MET A 119 13.17 21.48 13.88
N PHE A 120 12.73 22.15 14.95
CA PHE A 120 11.40 21.93 15.50
C PHE A 120 10.30 22.35 14.50
N MET A 121 10.38 23.58 13.97
CA MET A 121 9.40 24.10 13.02
C MET A 121 9.28 23.22 11.77
N GLN A 122 10.39 22.86 11.13
CA GLN A 122 10.35 22.03 9.92
C GLN A 122 9.72 20.66 10.21
N THR A 123 10.10 20.01 11.32
CA THR A 123 9.62 18.66 11.65
C THR A 123 8.14 18.69 11.99
N PHE A 124 7.71 19.69 12.75
CA PHE A 124 6.31 19.85 13.15
C PHE A 124 5.40 20.16 11.96
N PHE A 125 5.72 21.19 11.16
CA PHE A 125 4.84 21.62 10.07
C PHE A 125 4.80 20.62 8.91
N MET A 126 5.94 19.99 8.58
CA MET A 126 5.98 18.96 7.53
C MET A 126 5.36 17.65 8.01
N GLY A 127 5.56 17.29 9.28
CA GLY A 127 4.87 16.16 9.89
C GLY A 127 3.35 16.35 9.90
N TYR A 128 2.87 17.51 10.32
CA TYR A 128 1.45 17.85 10.36
C TYR A 128 0.80 17.85 8.97
N GLY A 129 1.45 18.50 7.98
CA GLY A 129 0.96 18.49 6.60
C GLY A 129 0.91 17.08 5.99
N ALA A 130 1.90 16.24 6.29
CA ALA A 130 1.96 14.88 5.79
C ALA A 130 0.88 13.97 6.44
N GLU A 131 0.56 14.15 7.73
CA GLU A 131 -0.52 13.40 8.41
C GLU A 131 -1.90 13.78 7.87
N ASN A 132 -2.17 15.07 7.66
CA ASN A 132 -3.44 15.51 7.08
C ASN A 132 -3.62 14.96 5.66
N LEU A 133 -2.55 14.92 4.86
CA LEU A 133 -2.57 14.27 3.54
C LEU A 133 -2.92 12.77 3.66
N THR A 134 -2.33 12.06 4.62
CA THR A 134 -2.65 10.65 4.87
C THR A 134 -4.12 10.45 5.22
N MET A 135 -4.69 11.31 6.07
CA MET A 135 -6.12 11.28 6.41
C MET A 135 -7.01 11.52 5.18
N ASP A 136 -6.73 12.56 4.40
CA ASP A 136 -7.49 12.91 3.20
C ASP A 136 -7.45 11.79 2.15
N LEU A 137 -6.26 11.20 1.93
CA LEU A 137 -6.09 10.10 0.99
C LEU A 137 -6.82 8.85 1.46
N ARG A 138 -6.79 8.51 2.76
CA ARG A 138 -7.54 7.36 3.30
C ARG A 138 -9.03 7.54 3.11
N SER A 139 -9.57 8.71 3.44
CA SER A 139 -11.00 9.00 3.29
C SER A 139 -11.43 8.93 1.82
N LYS A 140 -10.71 9.61 0.91
CA LYS A 140 -11.00 9.60 -0.54
C LYS A 140 -10.88 8.20 -1.14
N LEU A 141 -9.83 7.46 -0.77
CA LEU A 141 -9.62 6.12 -1.29
C LEU A 141 -10.71 5.16 -0.80
N PHE A 142 -11.08 5.22 0.48
CA PHE A 142 -12.14 4.39 1.03
C PHE A 142 -13.50 4.70 0.38
N SER A 143 -13.84 5.98 0.24
CA SER A 143 -15.06 6.39 -0.47
C SER A 143 -15.08 5.91 -1.92
N ASN A 144 -13.95 6.02 -2.64
CA ASN A 144 -13.85 5.56 -4.01
C ASN A 144 -13.89 4.03 -4.15
N ILE A 145 -13.40 3.28 -3.15
CA ILE A 145 -13.53 1.82 -3.10
C ILE A 145 -14.99 1.43 -2.93
N LEU A 146 -15.73 2.07 -2.02
CA LEU A 146 -17.15 1.77 -1.79
C LEU A 146 -18.06 2.14 -2.98
N SER A 147 -17.65 3.09 -3.82
CA SER A 147 -18.38 3.39 -5.07
C SER A 147 -18.13 2.37 -6.19
N GLN A 148 -17.14 1.48 -6.07
CA GLN A 148 -16.86 0.47 -7.10
C GLN A 148 -17.97 -0.58 -7.22
N ASP A 149 -18.18 -1.09 -8.42
CA ASP A 149 -19.13 -2.17 -8.71
C ASP A 149 -18.59 -3.54 -8.26
N MET A 150 -19.46 -4.56 -8.23
CA MET A 150 -19.07 -5.90 -7.72
C MET A 150 -17.96 -6.54 -8.57
N GLY A 151 -17.89 -6.23 -9.87
CA GLY A 151 -16.84 -6.73 -10.75
C GLY A 151 -15.43 -6.27 -10.34
N TYR A 152 -15.32 -5.13 -9.64
CA TYR A 152 -14.06 -4.70 -9.04
C TYR A 152 -13.60 -5.64 -7.93
N PHE A 153 -14.53 -6.08 -7.06
CA PHE A 153 -14.22 -6.94 -5.91
C PHE A 153 -14.06 -8.42 -6.26
N ASP A 154 -14.59 -8.86 -7.41
CA ASP A 154 -14.38 -10.20 -7.95
C ASP A 154 -12.91 -10.46 -8.34
N SER A 155 -12.15 -9.41 -8.63
CA SER A 155 -10.75 -9.53 -9.03
C SER A 155 -9.85 -9.96 -7.87
N SER A 156 -8.98 -10.95 -8.12
CA SER A 156 -7.98 -11.42 -7.15
C SER A 156 -7.05 -10.31 -6.64
N LEU A 157 -6.91 -9.22 -7.40
CA LEU A 157 -6.10 -8.05 -7.10
C LEU A 157 -6.74 -7.12 -6.07
N HIS A 158 -8.06 -7.15 -5.96
CA HIS A 158 -8.88 -6.31 -5.10
C HIS A 158 -9.52 -7.10 -3.95
N ALA A 159 -8.95 -8.27 -3.62
CA ALA A 159 -9.34 -9.03 -2.46
C ALA A 159 -9.34 -8.17 -1.17
N CYS A 160 -10.29 -8.41 -0.29
CA CYS A 160 -10.52 -7.63 0.94
C CYS A 160 -9.22 -7.42 1.75
N GLY A 161 -8.45 -8.50 1.99
CA GLY A 161 -7.17 -8.42 2.70
C GLY A 161 -6.13 -7.51 2.02
N LYS A 162 -6.10 -7.50 0.67
CA LYS A 162 -5.19 -6.62 -0.11
C LYS A 162 -5.63 -5.16 0.00
N ILE A 163 -6.92 -4.86 -0.10
CA ILE A 163 -7.46 -3.50 0.08
C ILE A 163 -7.18 -2.97 1.50
N CYS A 164 -7.44 -3.79 2.53
CA CYS A 164 -7.15 -3.43 3.92
C CYS A 164 -5.66 -3.13 4.11
N THR A 165 -4.79 -3.96 3.53
CA THR A 165 -3.34 -3.74 3.57
C THR A 165 -2.97 -2.42 2.89
N ARG A 166 -3.52 -2.09 1.72
CA ARG A 166 -3.25 -0.82 1.02
C ARG A 166 -3.67 0.40 1.85
N LEU A 167 -4.84 0.38 2.47
CA LEU A 167 -5.31 1.45 3.36
C LEU A 167 -4.44 1.59 4.63
N ALA A 168 -4.00 0.45 5.17
CA ALA A 168 -3.22 0.40 6.40
C ALA A 168 -1.75 0.79 6.19
N THR A 169 -1.10 0.33 5.12
CA THR A 169 0.35 0.45 4.92
C THR A 169 0.76 1.35 3.77
N ASP A 170 0.09 1.31 2.61
CA ASP A 170 0.50 2.07 1.43
C ASP A 170 0.19 3.56 1.56
N VAL A 171 -0.97 3.92 2.13
CA VAL A 171 -1.30 5.34 2.33
C VAL A 171 -0.35 6.02 3.33
N PRO A 172 0.07 5.37 4.44
CA PRO A 172 1.17 5.91 5.25
C PRO A 172 2.54 5.87 4.57
N ASN A 173 2.84 4.92 3.69
CA ASN A 173 4.13 4.93 2.97
C ASN A 173 4.27 6.17 2.07
N LEU A 174 3.17 6.68 1.50
CA LEU A 174 3.14 7.95 0.76
C LEU A 174 3.59 9.15 1.60
N ARG A 175 3.32 9.15 2.90
CA ARG A 175 3.74 10.20 3.86
C ARG A 175 5.24 10.37 3.89
N SER A 176 5.99 9.27 3.81
CA SER A 176 7.46 9.25 3.86
C SER A 176 8.13 10.05 2.74
N ALA A 177 7.40 10.38 1.66
CA ALA A 177 7.89 11.26 0.59
C ALA A 177 7.75 12.77 0.90
N ILE A 178 6.91 13.17 1.87
CA ILE A 178 6.60 14.58 2.13
C ILE A 178 7.00 15.01 3.56
N ASP A 179 7.27 14.08 4.46
CA ASP A 179 7.58 14.40 5.86
C ASP A 179 8.93 15.14 6.08
N PHE A 180 9.39 15.15 7.33
CA PHE A 180 10.65 15.79 7.73
C PHE A 180 11.90 15.24 7.00
N ARG A 181 11.82 14.06 6.38
CA ARG A 181 12.95 13.49 5.62
C ARG A 181 13.19 14.28 4.33
N LEU A 182 12.14 14.63 3.60
CA LEU A 182 12.23 15.53 2.43
C LEU A 182 12.84 16.87 2.85
N SER A 183 12.40 17.38 3.99
CA SER A 183 12.90 18.63 4.60
C SER A 183 14.41 18.59 4.84
N THR A 184 14.90 17.46 5.34
CA THR A 184 16.33 17.23 5.62
C THR A 184 17.16 17.18 4.33
N VAL A 185 16.62 16.61 3.25
CA VAL A 185 17.27 16.63 1.92
C VAL A 185 17.39 18.06 1.39
N ILE A 186 16.31 18.83 1.44
CA ILE A 186 16.29 20.24 0.99
C ILE A 186 17.29 21.07 1.81
N MET A 187 17.28 20.92 3.14
CA MET A 187 18.22 21.57 4.04
C MET A 187 19.68 21.25 3.68
N THR A 188 19.97 19.98 3.38
CA THR A 188 21.30 19.51 2.97
C THR A 188 21.72 20.11 1.63
N CYS A 189 20.82 20.18 0.64
CA CYS A 189 21.09 20.82 -0.64
C CYS A 189 21.38 22.31 -0.48
N ILE A 190 20.61 23.02 0.33
CA ILE A 190 20.80 24.46 0.59
C ILE A 190 22.14 24.70 1.29
N SER A 191 22.43 23.90 2.33
CA SER A 191 23.72 23.96 3.04
C SER A 191 24.90 23.72 2.09
N MET A 192 24.80 22.72 1.21
CA MET A 192 25.83 22.39 0.23
C MET A 192 26.03 23.54 -0.77
N ILE A 193 24.96 24.08 -1.34
CA ILE A 193 25.03 25.19 -2.30
C ILE A 193 25.64 26.43 -1.65
N ALA A 194 25.13 26.82 -0.48
CA ALA A 194 25.62 28.00 0.24
C ALA A 194 27.08 27.82 0.69
N GLY A 195 27.47 26.62 1.13
CA GLY A 195 28.84 26.29 1.48
C GLY A 195 29.80 26.40 0.29
N ILE A 196 29.40 25.91 -0.89
CA ILE A 196 30.19 26.03 -2.12
C ILE A 196 30.33 27.51 -2.52
N VAL A 197 29.23 28.27 -2.50
CA VAL A 197 29.26 29.72 -2.82
C VAL A 197 30.19 30.47 -1.88
N LEU A 198 30.13 30.22 -0.57
CA LEU A 198 31.05 30.81 0.41
C LEU A 198 32.51 30.38 0.17
N ALA A 199 32.75 29.11 -0.17
CA ALA A 199 34.10 28.64 -0.47
C ALA A 199 34.71 29.38 -1.66
N PHE A 200 33.95 29.57 -2.75
CA PHE A 200 34.39 30.34 -3.91
C PHE A 200 34.61 31.82 -3.60
N TYR A 201 33.81 32.40 -2.68
CA TYR A 201 33.97 33.78 -2.23
C TYR A 201 35.31 33.99 -1.50
N TYR A 202 35.68 33.11 -0.57
CA TYR A 202 36.92 33.25 0.20
C TYR A 202 38.18 32.77 -0.53
N GLY A 203 38.08 31.79 -1.43
CA GLY A 203 39.25 31.25 -2.12
C GLY A 203 38.90 30.27 -3.23
N TRP A 204 38.86 30.76 -4.46
CA TRP A 204 38.47 29.96 -5.62
C TRP A 204 39.39 28.77 -5.91
N GLN A 205 40.70 28.86 -5.62
CA GLN A 205 41.64 27.74 -5.85
C GLN A 205 41.38 26.57 -4.88
N MET A 206 41.17 26.86 -3.60
CA MET A 206 40.88 25.82 -2.59
C MET A 206 39.46 25.26 -2.76
N ALA A 207 38.51 26.10 -3.17
CA ALA A 207 37.15 25.68 -3.49
C ALA A 207 37.12 24.69 -4.67
N LEU A 208 37.87 24.94 -5.74
CA LEU A 208 38.01 24.02 -6.89
C LEU A 208 38.53 22.64 -6.47
N LEU A 209 39.52 22.60 -5.58
CA LEU A 209 40.07 21.35 -5.07
C LEU A 209 39.02 20.54 -4.30
N VAL A 210 38.29 21.18 -3.39
CA VAL A 210 37.23 20.52 -2.59
C VAL A 210 36.07 20.06 -3.49
N VAL A 211 35.62 20.91 -4.42
CA VAL A 211 34.57 20.57 -5.39
C VAL A 211 35.00 19.43 -6.30
N GLY A 212 36.29 19.33 -6.68
CA GLY A 212 36.83 18.22 -7.45
C GLY A 212 36.76 16.86 -6.73
N ILE A 213 36.78 16.86 -5.40
CA ILE A 213 36.67 15.65 -4.59
C ILE A 213 35.20 15.21 -4.44
N LEU A 214 34.23 16.13 -4.45
CA LEU A 214 32.80 15.82 -4.24
C LEU A 214 32.22 14.74 -5.21
N PRO A 215 32.50 14.75 -6.53
CA PRO A 215 32.06 13.70 -7.45
C PRO A 215 32.61 12.32 -7.09
N LEU A 216 33.83 12.23 -6.56
CA LEU A 216 34.43 10.98 -6.10
C LEU A 216 33.66 10.41 -4.91
N LEU A 217 33.26 11.28 -3.96
CA LEU A 217 32.42 10.90 -2.81
C LEU A 217 31.05 10.39 -3.29
N GLY A 218 30.41 11.14 -4.20
CA GLY A 218 29.10 10.80 -4.76
C GLY A 218 29.12 9.50 -5.55
N PHE A 219 30.18 9.26 -6.34
CA PHE A 219 30.36 8.02 -7.09
C PHE A 219 30.50 6.81 -6.15
N GLY A 220 31.27 6.94 -5.07
CA GLY A 220 31.37 5.88 -4.05
C GLY A 220 30.03 5.53 -3.41
N GLN A 221 29.22 6.54 -3.07
CA GLN A 221 27.86 6.35 -2.53
C GLN A 221 26.91 5.69 -3.55
N ALA A 222 26.94 6.15 -4.80
CA ALA A 222 26.12 5.58 -5.87
C ALA A 222 26.48 4.11 -6.17
N LEU A 223 27.76 3.76 -6.13
CA LEU A 223 28.23 2.38 -6.30
C LEU A 223 27.70 1.49 -5.18
N ARG A 224 27.75 1.94 -3.92
CA ARG A 224 27.18 1.22 -2.78
C ARG A 224 25.68 0.96 -2.96
N VAL A 225 24.91 2.00 -3.29
CA VAL A 225 23.46 1.87 -3.50
C VAL A 225 23.16 0.87 -4.61
N ARG A 226 23.89 0.92 -5.73
CA ARG A 226 23.74 -0.06 -6.83
C ARG A 226 24.08 -1.49 -6.43
N VAL A 227 25.19 -1.70 -5.72
CA VAL A 227 25.61 -3.04 -5.27
C VAL A 227 24.57 -3.63 -4.32
N MET A 228 24.03 -2.82 -3.40
CA MET A 228 22.98 -3.24 -2.48
C MET A 228 21.69 -3.61 -3.24
N SER A 229 21.17 -2.72 -4.08
CA SER A 229 19.88 -2.92 -4.75
C SER A 229 19.88 -4.11 -5.74
N GLY A 230 20.98 -4.35 -6.45
CA GLY A 230 21.06 -5.46 -7.41
C GLY A 230 21.11 -6.85 -6.75
N LYS A 231 21.80 -6.96 -5.62
CA LYS A 231 21.98 -8.24 -4.90
C LYS A 231 20.78 -8.65 -4.05
N HIS A 232 20.02 -7.67 -3.51
CA HIS A 232 18.81 -7.97 -2.73
C HIS A 232 17.78 -8.80 -3.51
N ARG A 233 17.67 -8.60 -4.84
CA ARG A 233 16.76 -9.38 -5.68
C ARG A 233 17.20 -10.84 -5.85
N LYS A 234 18.51 -11.10 -5.92
CA LYS A 234 19.06 -12.46 -6.00
C LYS A 234 18.87 -13.18 -4.67
N ASN A 235 19.28 -12.54 -3.57
CA ASN A 235 19.14 -13.12 -2.22
C ASN A 235 17.66 -13.43 -1.91
N ALA A 236 16.73 -12.54 -2.24
CA ALA A 236 15.30 -12.80 -2.05
C ALA A 236 14.80 -14.06 -2.79
N LYS A 237 15.33 -14.33 -3.99
CA LYS A 237 14.98 -15.53 -4.75
C LYS A 237 15.58 -16.79 -4.13
N ASP A 238 16.82 -16.71 -3.66
CA ASP A 238 17.48 -17.86 -3.02
C ASP A 238 16.82 -18.19 -1.64
N PHE A 239 16.20 -17.21 -0.96
CA PHE A 239 15.36 -17.44 0.22
C PHE A 239 13.92 -17.90 -0.09
N GLU A 240 13.45 -17.75 -1.33
CA GLU A 240 12.11 -18.19 -1.75
C GLU A 240 12.01 -19.72 -1.73
N ASP A 241 13.07 -20.40 -2.19
CA ASP A 241 13.09 -21.86 -2.28
C ASP A 241 13.13 -22.54 -0.90
N SER A 242 13.92 -22.02 0.05
CA SER A 242 13.87 -22.48 1.45
C SER A 242 12.53 -22.16 2.12
N GLY A 243 11.95 -20.99 1.81
CA GLY A 243 10.62 -20.60 2.25
C GLY A 243 9.52 -21.57 1.80
N LYS A 244 9.55 -22.01 0.53
CA LYS A 244 8.59 -22.99 -0.01
C LYS A 244 8.65 -24.33 0.71
N VAL A 245 9.86 -24.85 0.97
CA VAL A 245 10.03 -26.12 1.71
C VAL A 245 9.48 -26.02 3.13
N ALA A 246 9.71 -24.88 3.80
CA ALA A 246 9.15 -24.65 5.13
C ALA A 246 7.62 -24.55 5.11
N MET A 247 7.06 -23.84 4.11
CA MET A 247 5.62 -23.70 3.94
C MET A 247 4.94 -25.06 3.70
N GLU A 248 5.46 -25.86 2.77
CA GLU A 248 4.97 -27.22 2.48
C GLU A 248 4.96 -28.10 3.75
N ALA A 249 6.02 -28.03 4.56
CA ALA A 249 6.11 -28.78 5.81
C ALA A 249 5.10 -28.31 6.89
N ILE A 250 4.85 -27.00 6.97
CA ILE A 250 3.95 -26.40 7.98
C ILE A 250 2.48 -26.62 7.60
N GLU A 251 2.11 -26.36 6.35
CA GLU A 251 0.75 -26.57 5.84
C GLU A 251 0.33 -28.03 5.96
N HIS A 252 1.28 -28.96 5.79
CA HIS A 252 1.04 -30.40 5.87
C HIS A 252 1.70 -31.06 7.08
N VAL A 253 1.83 -30.34 8.20
CA VAL A 253 2.54 -30.84 9.40
C VAL A 253 2.02 -32.18 9.92
N ARG A 254 0.70 -32.42 9.83
CA ARG A 254 0.09 -33.70 10.22
C ARG A 254 0.60 -34.86 9.37
N THR A 255 0.78 -34.63 8.07
CA THR A 255 1.31 -35.63 7.12
C THR A 255 2.80 -35.88 7.39
N VAL A 256 3.58 -34.82 7.63
CA VAL A 256 5.01 -34.93 7.94
C VAL A 256 5.23 -35.75 9.23
N GLN A 257 4.46 -35.46 10.29
CA GLN A 257 4.52 -36.19 11.56
C GLN A 257 4.02 -37.62 11.44
N ALA A 258 2.92 -37.84 10.71
CA ALA A 258 2.39 -39.19 10.48
C ALA A 258 3.38 -40.09 9.73
N LEU A 259 4.20 -39.52 8.85
CA LEU A 259 5.23 -40.23 8.08
C LEU A 259 6.63 -40.20 8.72
N THR A 260 6.77 -39.58 9.91
CA THR A 260 8.03 -39.40 10.63
C THR A 260 9.16 -38.83 9.76
N LYS A 261 8.84 -37.82 8.93
CA LYS A 261 9.76 -37.17 7.98
C LYS A 261 10.25 -35.78 8.41
N GLU A 262 10.11 -35.43 9.68
CA GLU A 262 10.53 -34.13 10.21
C GLU A 262 12.02 -33.87 9.94
N GLU A 263 12.87 -34.87 10.15
CA GLU A 263 14.32 -34.76 9.94
C GLU A 263 14.68 -34.56 8.46
N VAL A 264 13.93 -35.18 7.55
CA VAL A 264 14.13 -35.04 6.10
C VAL A 264 13.79 -33.63 5.64
N PHE A 265 12.67 -33.07 6.11
CA PHE A 265 12.29 -31.69 5.80
C PHE A 265 13.27 -30.68 6.43
N HIS A 266 13.73 -30.93 7.65
CA HIS A 266 14.76 -30.11 8.30
C HIS A 266 16.06 -30.11 7.49
N GLN A 267 16.54 -31.28 7.06
CA GLN A 267 17.77 -31.36 6.28
C GLN A 267 17.63 -30.70 4.91
N LYS A 268 16.51 -30.93 4.22
CA LYS A 268 16.20 -30.26 2.95
C LYS A 268 16.18 -28.74 3.12
N PHE A 269 15.61 -28.22 4.20
CA PHE A 269 15.61 -26.79 4.51
C PHE A 269 17.04 -26.24 4.74
N CYS A 270 17.88 -26.97 5.48
CA CYS A 270 19.30 -26.63 5.66
C CYS A 270 20.07 -26.59 4.33
N ASP A 271 19.86 -27.58 3.45
CA ASP A 271 20.53 -27.64 2.14
C ASP A 271 20.18 -26.41 1.28
N TYR A 272 18.92 -25.95 1.32
CA TYR A 272 18.51 -24.72 0.64
C TYR A 272 19.03 -23.43 1.30
N LEU A 273 19.43 -23.48 2.58
CA LEU A 273 20.00 -22.33 3.30
C LEU A 273 21.51 -22.17 3.11
N ASP A 274 22.24 -23.24 2.80
CA ASP A 274 23.70 -23.22 2.69
C ASP A 274 24.21 -22.25 1.62
N ALA A 275 23.59 -22.25 0.44
CA ALA A 275 23.96 -21.34 -0.65
C ALA A 275 23.70 -19.86 -0.29
N PRO A 276 22.49 -19.45 0.16
CA PRO A 276 22.24 -18.10 0.67
C PRO A 276 23.19 -17.70 1.79
N HIS A 277 23.50 -18.61 2.73
CA HIS A 277 24.39 -18.33 3.85
C HIS A 277 25.81 -18.02 3.38
N ARG A 278 26.36 -18.83 2.46
CA ARG A 278 27.70 -18.61 1.90
C ARG A 278 27.78 -17.34 1.07
N ASP A 279 26.73 -17.03 0.30
CA ASP A 279 26.64 -15.79 -0.46
C ASP A 279 26.54 -14.58 0.49
N ALA A 280 25.79 -14.67 1.59
CA ALA A 280 25.71 -13.64 2.63
C ALA A 280 27.07 -13.40 3.32
N LEU A 281 27.87 -14.44 3.58
CA LEU A 281 29.23 -14.30 4.12
C LEU A 281 30.19 -13.59 3.17
N ARG A 282 30.12 -13.88 1.87
CA ARG A 282 30.91 -13.15 0.86
C ARG A 282 30.43 -11.70 0.73
N GLU A 283 29.13 -11.50 0.81
CA GLU A 283 28.52 -10.18 0.75
C GLU A 283 28.91 -9.32 1.94
N SER A 284 28.89 -9.84 3.16
CA SER A 284 29.27 -9.11 4.36
C SER A 284 30.71 -8.58 4.29
N PHE A 285 31.63 -9.35 3.71
CA PHE A 285 33.01 -8.91 3.50
C PHE A 285 33.12 -7.77 2.48
N ILE A 286 32.44 -7.88 1.34
CA ILE A 286 32.39 -6.83 0.32
C ILE A 286 31.72 -5.56 0.88
N GLN A 287 30.62 -5.72 1.62
CA GLN A 287 29.91 -4.63 2.28
C GLN A 287 30.80 -3.95 3.34
N GLY A 288 31.54 -4.73 4.14
CA GLY A 288 32.47 -4.23 5.14
C GLY A 288 33.59 -3.38 4.54
N ILE A 289 34.24 -3.86 3.47
CA ILE A 289 35.27 -3.09 2.75
C ILE A 289 34.67 -1.82 2.13
N ALA A 290 33.55 -1.95 1.41
CA ALA A 290 32.87 -0.80 0.81
C ALA A 290 32.47 0.24 1.86
N TYR A 291 31.97 -0.20 3.00
CA TYR A 291 31.60 0.67 4.12
C TYR A 291 32.81 1.33 4.77
N GLY A 292 33.91 0.59 4.98
CA GLY A 292 35.15 1.12 5.56
C GLY A 292 35.81 2.20 4.70
N VAL A 293 35.97 1.92 3.39
CA VAL A 293 36.50 2.90 2.42
C VAL A 293 35.60 4.14 2.39
N MET A 294 34.29 3.95 2.39
CA MET A 294 33.33 5.05 2.39
C MET A 294 33.32 5.83 3.72
N TYR A 295 33.46 5.18 4.87
CA TYR A 295 33.46 5.86 6.16
C TYR A 295 34.69 6.76 6.31
N ALA A 296 35.86 6.30 5.83
CA ALA A 296 37.08 7.12 5.73
C ALA A 296 36.87 8.37 4.84
N ILE A 297 36.10 8.21 3.78
CA ILE A 297 35.73 9.28 2.84
C ILE A 297 34.64 10.21 3.42
N THR A 298 33.69 9.68 4.20
CA THR A 298 32.52 10.40 4.76
C THR A 298 32.85 11.25 5.99
N ILE A 299 33.91 10.92 6.74
CA ILE A 299 34.45 11.80 7.80
C ILE A 299 34.79 13.20 7.26
N SER A 300 34.96 13.35 5.94
CA SER A 300 35.20 14.64 5.26
C SER A 300 33.92 15.38 4.81
N SER A 301 32.72 14.82 4.96
CA SER A 301 31.45 15.43 4.54
C SER A 301 30.28 14.98 5.42
N SER A 302 30.08 15.70 6.52
CA SER A 302 29.13 15.34 7.59
C SER A 302 27.65 15.35 7.19
N THR A 303 27.29 15.89 6.02
CA THR A 303 25.88 16.16 5.67
C THR A 303 25.34 15.33 4.49
N LEU A 304 26.20 14.83 3.58
CA LEU A 304 25.73 14.19 2.33
C LEU A 304 25.15 12.77 2.53
N GLY A 305 25.55 12.08 3.61
CA GLY A 305 25.07 10.72 3.91
C GLY A 305 23.57 10.63 4.19
N PHE A 306 22.98 11.63 4.85
CA PHE A 306 21.56 11.65 5.20
C PHE A 306 20.63 11.80 3.97
N ALA A 307 21.11 12.45 2.90
CA ALA A 307 20.33 12.54 1.66
C ALA A 307 20.20 11.18 0.96
N SER A 308 21.22 10.30 1.10
CA SER A 308 21.21 8.97 0.48
C SER A 308 20.18 8.02 1.11
N SER A 309 19.90 8.17 2.41
CA SER A 309 18.89 7.38 3.13
C SER A 309 17.45 7.74 2.78
N TYR A 310 17.20 8.89 2.17
CA TYR A 310 15.86 9.29 1.72
C TYR A 310 15.41 8.54 0.46
N PHE A 311 16.36 8.17 -0.41
CA PHE A 311 16.03 7.62 -1.72
C PHE A 311 15.22 6.30 -1.68
N PRO A 312 15.56 5.30 -0.85
CA PRO A 312 14.76 4.07 -0.74
C PRO A 312 13.32 4.34 -0.27
N GLU A 313 13.16 5.26 0.67
CA GLU A 313 11.86 5.64 1.24
C GLU A 313 11.00 6.37 0.21
N TYR A 314 11.60 7.29 -0.55
CA TYR A 314 10.96 7.93 -1.69
C TYR A 314 10.51 6.91 -2.74
N MET A 315 11.35 5.92 -3.07
CA MET A 315 11.00 4.89 -4.05
C MET A 315 9.79 4.06 -3.59
N LYS A 316 9.75 3.68 -2.30
CA LYS A 316 8.61 2.98 -1.70
C LYS A 316 7.34 3.82 -1.79
N ALA A 317 7.43 5.10 -1.42
CA ALA A 317 6.33 6.05 -1.50
C ALA A 317 5.84 6.26 -2.95
N ALA A 318 6.75 6.32 -3.93
CA ALA A 318 6.42 6.50 -5.35
C ALA A 318 5.69 5.28 -5.94
N PHE A 319 6.00 4.06 -5.50
CA PHE A 319 5.25 2.87 -5.92
C PHE A 319 3.87 2.81 -5.24
N ALA A 320 3.82 3.00 -3.92
CA ALA A 320 2.55 3.05 -3.18
C ALA A 320 1.61 4.13 -3.73
N GLY A 321 2.17 5.31 -4.03
CA GLY A 321 1.44 6.41 -4.66
C GLY A 321 0.91 6.09 -6.05
N GLY A 322 1.69 5.41 -6.89
CA GLY A 322 1.21 4.96 -8.19
C GLY A 322 -0.02 4.05 -8.08
N ILE A 323 -0.02 3.12 -7.14
CA ILE A 323 -1.15 2.19 -6.88
C ILE A 323 -2.37 2.98 -6.39
N ILE A 324 -2.18 3.81 -5.37
CA ILE A 324 -3.28 4.58 -4.75
C ILE A 324 -3.90 5.56 -5.75
N PHE A 325 -3.08 6.27 -6.53
CA PHE A 325 -3.59 7.21 -7.53
C PHE A 325 -4.27 6.50 -8.69
N ASN A 326 -3.82 5.29 -9.07
CA ASN A 326 -4.54 4.49 -10.05
C ASN A 326 -5.92 4.06 -9.50
N MET A 327 -5.97 3.58 -8.26
CA MET A 327 -7.24 3.24 -7.60
C MET A 327 -8.17 4.45 -7.53
N LEU A 328 -7.68 5.64 -7.17
CA LEU A 328 -8.47 6.88 -7.14
C LEU A 328 -8.95 7.36 -8.52
N LYS A 329 -8.23 7.04 -9.60
CA LYS A 329 -8.59 7.40 -10.98
C LYS A 329 -9.59 6.42 -11.59
N GLN A 330 -9.68 5.20 -11.05
CA GLN A 330 -10.58 4.16 -11.54
C GLN A 330 -12.04 4.54 -11.25
N LYS A 331 -12.79 4.77 -12.31
CA LYS A 331 -14.23 5.05 -12.23
C LYS A 331 -15.02 3.74 -12.28
N PRO A 332 -16.04 3.58 -11.43
CA PRO A 332 -16.91 2.41 -11.47
C PRO A 332 -17.69 2.34 -12.78
N ALA A 333 -17.99 1.13 -13.25
CA ALA A 333 -18.95 0.96 -14.34
C ALA A 333 -20.37 1.26 -13.87
N ILE A 334 -20.67 0.89 -12.63
CA ILE A 334 -21.94 1.17 -11.95
C ILE A 334 -21.60 1.97 -10.69
N ASP A 335 -21.77 3.28 -10.75
CA ASP A 335 -21.50 4.16 -9.61
C ASP A 335 -22.58 4.00 -8.53
N ASN A 336 -22.21 3.37 -7.42
CA ASN A 336 -23.13 3.12 -6.31
C ASN A 336 -23.45 4.38 -5.48
N LEU A 337 -22.62 5.42 -5.57
CA LEU A 337 -22.79 6.68 -4.82
C LEU A 337 -23.38 7.81 -5.68
N THR A 338 -23.75 7.52 -6.93
CA THR A 338 -24.30 8.54 -7.83
C THR A 338 -25.69 9.02 -7.40
N HIS A 339 -25.93 10.31 -7.61
CA HIS A 339 -27.27 10.89 -7.52
C HIS A 339 -28.03 10.90 -8.87
N ASP A 340 -27.36 10.48 -9.95
CA ASP A 340 -27.92 10.46 -11.31
C ASP A 340 -28.84 9.26 -11.54
N GLY A 341 -29.66 9.34 -12.59
CA GLY A 341 -30.64 8.31 -12.95
C GLY A 341 -32.04 8.60 -12.43
N LYS A 342 -33.04 7.89 -12.97
CA LYS A 342 -34.45 8.08 -12.61
C LYS A 342 -34.74 7.47 -11.24
N LYS A 343 -35.46 8.20 -10.39
CA LYS A 343 -35.91 7.78 -9.06
C LYS A 343 -37.41 7.46 -9.11
N GLU A 344 -37.73 6.30 -9.67
CA GLU A 344 -39.10 5.84 -9.83
C GLU A 344 -39.55 4.98 -8.63
N ASN A 345 -40.82 5.11 -8.25
CA ASN A 345 -41.44 4.21 -7.28
C ASN A 345 -41.86 2.92 -7.98
N LEU A 346 -41.32 1.80 -7.52
CA LEU A 346 -41.52 0.50 -8.11
C LEU A 346 -42.83 -0.14 -7.60
N SER A 347 -43.62 -0.65 -8.54
CA SER A 347 -44.82 -1.46 -8.28
C SER A 347 -44.49 -2.95 -8.11
N GLY A 348 -43.33 -3.40 -8.61
CA GLY A 348 -42.80 -4.75 -8.40
C GLY A 348 -42.84 -5.67 -9.62
N ALA A 349 -43.10 -5.17 -10.82
CA ALA A 349 -43.03 -5.97 -12.05
C ALA A 349 -41.57 -6.14 -12.51
N VAL A 350 -41.10 -7.38 -12.67
CA VAL A 350 -39.73 -7.70 -13.12
C VAL A 350 -39.78 -8.43 -14.45
N THR A 351 -39.07 -7.94 -15.45
CA THR A 351 -39.02 -8.56 -16.79
C THR A 351 -37.59 -8.70 -17.29
N PHE A 352 -37.21 -9.94 -17.65
CA PHE A 352 -35.98 -10.24 -18.37
C PHE A 352 -36.32 -10.43 -19.86
N LYS A 353 -35.64 -9.72 -20.75
CA LYS A 353 -35.82 -9.83 -22.21
C LYS A 353 -34.52 -10.23 -22.89
N ASN A 354 -34.44 -11.49 -23.32
CA ASN A 354 -33.32 -12.08 -24.06
C ASN A 354 -31.95 -11.77 -23.43
N VAL A 355 -31.85 -11.93 -22.11
CA VAL A 355 -30.68 -11.53 -21.33
C VAL A 355 -29.53 -12.48 -21.56
N LYS A 356 -28.39 -11.92 -21.96
CA LYS A 356 -27.11 -12.60 -22.10
C LYS A 356 -26.07 -12.02 -21.15
N PHE A 357 -25.37 -12.88 -20.43
CA PHE A 357 -24.46 -12.46 -19.37
C PHE A 357 -23.28 -13.42 -19.17
N SER A 358 -22.11 -12.84 -18.90
CA SER A 358 -20.90 -13.52 -18.41
C SER A 358 -20.29 -12.65 -17.31
N TYR A 359 -19.73 -13.27 -16.26
CA TYR A 359 -18.99 -12.55 -15.23
C TYR A 359 -17.70 -11.92 -15.81
N PRO A 360 -17.28 -10.73 -15.32
CA PRO A 360 -16.11 -10.01 -15.84
C PRO A 360 -14.81 -10.82 -15.78
N GLU A 361 -14.57 -11.53 -14.68
CA GLU A 361 -13.38 -12.38 -14.46
C GLU A 361 -13.33 -13.61 -15.37
N ARG A 362 -14.47 -14.05 -15.91
CA ARG A 362 -14.57 -15.20 -16.80
C ARG A 362 -15.41 -14.86 -18.04
N PRO A 363 -14.95 -13.92 -18.88
CA PRO A 363 -15.77 -13.34 -19.93
C PRO A 363 -16.09 -14.36 -21.04
N GLN A 364 -15.30 -15.43 -21.15
CA GLN A 364 -15.43 -16.52 -22.12
C GLN A 364 -16.57 -17.49 -21.78
N ILE A 365 -17.03 -17.50 -20.52
CA ILE A 365 -18.07 -18.42 -20.06
C ILE A 365 -19.40 -17.66 -19.97
N GLU A 366 -20.26 -17.87 -20.96
CA GLU A 366 -21.62 -17.31 -20.95
C GLU A 366 -22.53 -18.10 -20.01
N VAL A 367 -22.99 -17.44 -18.94
CA VAL A 367 -23.84 -18.02 -17.89
C VAL A 367 -25.31 -17.95 -18.30
N LEU A 368 -25.78 -16.78 -18.73
CA LEU A 368 -27.14 -16.60 -19.24
C LEU A 368 -27.09 -16.49 -20.77
N LYS A 369 -27.88 -17.30 -21.47
CA LYS A 369 -27.83 -17.47 -22.93
C LYS A 369 -29.16 -17.05 -23.60
N GLY A 370 -29.69 -15.88 -23.27
CA GLY A 370 -30.96 -15.37 -23.80
C GLY A 370 -32.15 -15.59 -22.86
N LEU A 371 -31.95 -15.48 -21.55
CA LEU A 371 -32.99 -15.70 -20.54
C LEU A 371 -34.13 -14.68 -20.70
N SER A 372 -35.37 -15.15 -20.74
CA SER A 372 -36.56 -14.31 -20.83
C SER A 372 -37.67 -14.81 -19.92
N PHE A 373 -38.19 -13.94 -19.05
CA PHE A 373 -39.35 -14.22 -18.20
C PHE A 373 -39.97 -12.91 -17.70
N THR A 374 -41.17 -13.01 -17.12
CA THR A 374 -41.87 -11.88 -16.49
C THR A 374 -42.49 -12.35 -15.19
N ALA A 375 -42.27 -11.60 -14.11
CA ALA A 375 -42.96 -11.74 -12.83
C ALA A 375 -43.80 -10.49 -12.58
N LYS A 376 -45.10 -10.65 -12.32
CA LYS A 376 -46.00 -9.53 -12.07
C LYS A 376 -45.97 -9.11 -10.59
N PRO A 377 -46.44 -7.89 -10.27
CA PRO A 377 -46.59 -7.45 -8.88
C PRO A 377 -47.38 -8.46 -8.05
N GLY A 378 -46.82 -8.87 -6.91
CA GLY A 378 -47.43 -9.83 -5.98
C GLY A 378 -47.31 -11.30 -6.37
N GLU A 379 -46.73 -11.63 -7.53
CA GLU A 379 -46.47 -13.02 -7.92
C GLU A 379 -45.17 -13.55 -7.29
N THR A 380 -45.18 -14.80 -6.84
CA THR A 380 -43.98 -15.52 -6.41
C THR A 380 -43.39 -16.29 -7.58
N LEU A 381 -42.18 -15.91 -8.03
CA LEU A 381 -41.43 -16.64 -9.04
C LEU A 381 -40.43 -17.61 -8.40
N ALA A 382 -40.47 -18.88 -8.79
CA ALA A 382 -39.49 -19.88 -8.39
C ALA A 382 -38.54 -20.24 -9.54
N LEU A 383 -37.23 -20.10 -9.32
CA LEU A 383 -36.19 -20.49 -10.27
C LEU A 383 -35.57 -21.82 -9.82
N VAL A 384 -35.77 -22.89 -10.61
CA VAL A 384 -35.28 -24.24 -10.31
C VAL A 384 -34.33 -24.72 -11.40
N GLY A 385 -33.25 -25.40 -11.01
CA GLY A 385 -32.29 -25.97 -11.95
C GLY A 385 -31.00 -26.44 -11.27
N PRO A 386 -30.10 -27.10 -12.02
CA PRO A 386 -28.86 -27.64 -11.48
C PRO A 386 -27.92 -26.54 -10.97
N SER A 387 -26.89 -26.90 -10.19
CA SER A 387 -25.87 -25.93 -9.78
C SER A 387 -25.19 -25.30 -11.00
N GLY A 388 -24.87 -24.00 -10.93
CA GLY A 388 -24.25 -23.26 -12.03
C GLY A 388 -25.17 -22.83 -13.19
N CYS A 389 -26.48 -23.09 -13.14
CA CYS A 389 -27.39 -22.68 -14.22
C CYS A 389 -27.78 -21.18 -14.23
N GLY A 390 -27.19 -20.35 -13.35
CA GLY A 390 -27.42 -18.90 -13.33
C GLY A 390 -28.54 -18.39 -12.41
N LYS A 391 -29.07 -19.21 -11.49
CA LYS A 391 -30.13 -18.79 -10.54
C LYS A 391 -29.72 -17.57 -9.71
N SER A 392 -28.58 -17.64 -9.02
CA SER A 392 -28.07 -16.54 -8.20
C SER A 392 -27.70 -15.32 -9.05
N THR A 393 -27.29 -15.53 -10.31
CA THR A 393 -26.99 -14.45 -11.25
C THR A 393 -28.23 -13.61 -11.57
N VAL A 394 -29.44 -14.18 -11.57
CA VAL A 394 -30.68 -13.40 -11.74
C VAL A 394 -30.84 -12.40 -10.61
N VAL A 395 -30.60 -12.81 -9.37
CA VAL A 395 -30.63 -11.92 -8.19
C VAL A 395 -29.56 -10.82 -8.32
N SER A 396 -28.33 -11.18 -8.70
CA SER A 396 -27.26 -10.18 -8.89
C SER A 396 -27.57 -9.14 -9.98
N LEU A 397 -28.32 -9.52 -11.03
CA LEU A 397 -28.73 -8.61 -12.09
C LEU A 397 -29.93 -7.72 -11.69
N ILE A 398 -30.83 -8.22 -10.85
CA ILE A 398 -31.92 -7.42 -10.27
C ILE A 398 -31.38 -6.40 -9.27
N GLU A 399 -30.39 -6.78 -8.47
CA GLU A 399 -29.64 -5.85 -7.59
C GLU A 399 -28.68 -4.93 -8.35
N ARG A 400 -28.56 -5.12 -9.67
CA ARG A 400 -27.64 -4.39 -10.54
C ARG A 400 -26.20 -4.39 -10.00
N PHE A 401 -25.73 -5.52 -9.48
CA PHE A 401 -24.31 -5.71 -9.16
C PHE A 401 -23.47 -5.82 -10.43
N TYR A 402 -24.08 -6.25 -11.53
CA TYR A 402 -23.50 -6.31 -12.86
C TYR A 402 -24.50 -5.79 -13.89
N ASP A 403 -23.98 -5.24 -14.99
CA ASP A 403 -24.78 -4.91 -16.17
C ASP A 403 -24.78 -6.08 -17.17
N VAL A 404 -25.89 -6.21 -17.89
CA VAL A 404 -26.05 -7.23 -18.94
C VAL A 404 -25.25 -6.87 -20.20
N LYS A 405 -24.66 -7.89 -20.86
CA LYS A 405 -23.94 -7.70 -22.14
C LYS A 405 -24.91 -7.48 -23.30
N ALA A 406 -26.02 -8.21 -23.31
CA ALA A 406 -27.09 -8.05 -24.29
C ALA A 406 -28.45 -8.39 -23.67
N GLY A 407 -29.52 -7.87 -24.27
CA GLY A 407 -30.86 -7.93 -23.71
C GLY A 407 -31.13 -6.79 -22.73
N GLN A 408 -32.23 -6.91 -21.98
CA GLN A 408 -32.68 -5.89 -21.03
C GLN A 408 -33.28 -6.55 -19.78
N VAL A 409 -33.00 -5.93 -18.63
CA VAL A 409 -33.68 -6.19 -17.36
C VAL A 409 -34.53 -4.96 -17.07
N LEU A 410 -35.84 -5.16 -16.94
CA LEU A 410 -36.81 -4.10 -16.73
C LEU A 410 -37.45 -4.23 -15.35
N LEU A 411 -37.52 -3.12 -14.61
CA LEU A 411 -38.32 -2.96 -13.41
C LEU A 411 -39.47 -1.99 -13.73
N ASP A 412 -40.72 -2.43 -13.62
CA ASP A 412 -41.93 -1.63 -13.92
C ASP A 412 -41.89 -0.90 -15.27
N SER A 413 -41.34 -1.56 -16.29
CA SER A 413 -41.12 -1.06 -17.67
C SER A 413 -39.89 -0.18 -17.89
N HIS A 414 -39.14 0.15 -16.84
CA HIS A 414 -37.89 0.90 -16.95
C HIS A 414 -36.68 -0.03 -17.03
N ASP A 415 -35.78 0.22 -17.98
CA ASP A 415 -34.50 -0.48 -18.01
C ASP A 415 -33.70 -0.11 -16.75
N ILE A 416 -33.26 -1.13 -16.02
CA ILE A 416 -32.57 -0.97 -14.74
C ILE A 416 -31.33 -0.08 -14.87
N ARG A 417 -30.72 -0.02 -16.06
CA ARG A 417 -29.56 0.83 -16.35
C ARG A 417 -29.87 2.33 -16.29
N THR A 418 -31.12 2.70 -16.50
CA THR A 418 -31.60 4.10 -16.49
C THR A 418 -32.04 4.58 -15.11
N LEU A 419 -32.24 3.66 -14.18
CA LEU A 419 -32.66 3.94 -12.81
C LEU A 419 -31.45 4.30 -11.94
N ASN A 420 -31.68 5.10 -10.90
CA ASN A 420 -30.67 5.37 -9.88
C ASN A 420 -30.45 4.09 -9.03
N PRO A 421 -29.21 3.54 -8.93
CA PRO A 421 -28.96 2.30 -8.22
C PRO A 421 -29.36 2.35 -6.74
N TYR A 422 -29.03 3.43 -6.04
CA TYR A 422 -29.34 3.60 -4.61
C TYR A 422 -30.86 3.58 -4.36
N HIS A 423 -31.62 4.40 -5.09
CA HIS A 423 -33.08 4.46 -4.97
C HIS A 423 -33.80 3.17 -5.39
N THR A 424 -33.21 2.42 -6.32
CA THR A 424 -33.77 1.13 -6.76
C THR A 424 -33.57 0.09 -5.68
N ARG A 425 -32.35 -0.02 -5.12
CA ARG A 425 -32.01 -0.99 -4.06
C ARG A 425 -32.73 -0.73 -2.75
N SER A 426 -33.03 0.53 -2.39
CA SER A 426 -33.83 0.83 -1.20
C SER A 426 -35.27 0.30 -1.26
N GLN A 427 -35.73 -0.14 -2.43
CA GLN A 427 -37.05 -0.75 -2.64
C GLN A 427 -36.97 -2.28 -2.81
N ILE A 428 -35.78 -2.86 -2.71
CA ILE A 428 -35.53 -4.30 -2.87
C ILE A 428 -34.93 -4.85 -1.58
N ALA A 429 -35.43 -6.00 -1.12
CA ALA A 429 -34.86 -6.72 0.00
C ALA A 429 -34.23 -8.02 -0.49
N ILE A 430 -32.99 -8.27 -0.07
CA ILE A 430 -32.24 -9.49 -0.37
C ILE A 430 -32.01 -10.30 0.90
N VAL A 431 -32.20 -11.62 0.79
CA VAL A 431 -31.79 -12.58 1.81
C VAL A 431 -30.79 -13.53 1.16
N SER A 432 -29.51 -13.38 1.55
CA SER A 432 -28.42 -14.21 1.05
C SER A 432 -28.51 -15.64 1.60
N GLN A 433 -27.91 -16.59 0.87
CA GLN A 433 -27.81 -17.99 1.32
C GLN A 433 -27.12 -18.11 2.68
N GLU A 434 -26.07 -17.31 2.89
CA GLU A 434 -25.39 -17.14 4.17
C GLU A 434 -25.56 -15.66 4.58
N PRO A 435 -26.49 -15.35 5.51
CA PRO A 435 -26.68 -13.98 5.97
C PRO A 435 -25.47 -13.54 6.81
N ILE A 436 -24.93 -12.38 6.46
CA ILE A 436 -23.79 -11.76 7.15
C ILE A 436 -24.32 -10.68 8.09
N LEU A 437 -23.84 -10.66 9.33
CA LEU A 437 -24.13 -9.62 10.31
C LEU A 437 -22.86 -8.80 10.58
N PHE A 438 -23.04 -7.53 10.87
CA PHE A 438 -21.95 -6.63 11.27
C PHE A 438 -21.69 -6.71 12.77
N ASP A 439 -20.48 -6.34 13.16
CA ASP A 439 -20.02 -6.29 14.56
C ASP A 439 -20.63 -5.08 15.30
N CYS A 440 -21.94 -5.16 15.53
CA CYS A 440 -22.75 -4.19 16.26
C CYS A 440 -23.90 -4.90 16.96
N SER A 441 -24.81 -4.15 17.61
CA SER A 441 -25.93 -4.77 18.30
C SER A 441 -26.90 -5.44 17.31
N ILE A 442 -27.73 -6.36 17.83
CA ILE A 442 -28.78 -7.00 17.03
C ILE A 442 -29.76 -5.94 16.52
N SER A 443 -30.10 -4.94 17.34
CA SER A 443 -30.97 -3.83 16.92
C SER A 443 -30.37 -3.06 15.75
N ASP A 444 -29.07 -2.73 15.80
CA ASP A 444 -28.39 -1.98 14.74
C ASP A 444 -28.34 -2.78 13.44
N ASN A 445 -28.08 -4.10 13.51
CA ASN A 445 -28.12 -4.99 12.34
C ASN A 445 -29.52 -5.03 11.69
N ILE A 446 -30.60 -4.99 12.48
CA ILE A 446 -31.98 -5.01 11.95
C ILE A 446 -32.33 -3.68 11.27
N VAL A 447 -31.95 -2.54 11.87
CA VAL A 447 -32.26 -1.22 11.31
C VAL A 447 -31.27 -0.75 10.25
N TYR A 448 -30.15 -1.46 10.04
CA TYR A 448 -29.11 -1.12 9.07
C TYR A 448 -29.63 -0.88 7.63
N GLY A 449 -30.72 -1.56 7.24
CA GLY A 449 -31.34 -1.37 5.93
C GLY A 449 -32.29 -0.17 5.81
N LEU A 450 -32.55 0.56 6.91
CA LEU A 450 -33.46 1.71 6.96
C LEU A 450 -32.75 3.07 6.95
N GLU A 451 -31.48 3.10 7.37
CA GLU A 451 -30.59 4.28 7.33
C GLU A 451 -29.90 4.40 5.97
#